data_AF-A0A0D2KAT5-F1
#
_entry.id   AF-A0A0D2KAT5-F1
#
_cell.length_a   1.000
_cell.length_b   1.000
_cell.length_c   1.000
_cell.angle_alpha   90.00
_cell.angle_beta   90.00
_cell.angle_gamma   90.00
#
_symmetry.space_group_name_H-M   'P 1'
#
loop_
_entity.id
_entity.type
_entity.pdbx_description
1 polymer ?
#
loop_
_entity_poly.entity_id
_entity_poly.type
_entity_poly.pdbx_seq_one_letter_code
_entity_poly.pdbx_strand_id
1 'polypeptide(L)'
;MLRRLAAQCLAAPWEQAFLSTTQRELSSTAAIPGAGLFGIRRLQHPEDFIAWGREAVNKCNELIERVMAAPHDASVVQLMDDISDEMCQVCDAAEACRNVHSDPAWRRAAGVACADLGAYLAEVNQHYGMYAKLRDTMDRYRRSKEASTSGRELNGGAVPAGRTTSPLPLMSASELAGFFPEAVLVGTKLQVDQEKSGVHLQDESTRARLRRLMELGQHYPSAFQSALVGGLGAGGLPCAC
;
A
#
# COMPACT_ATOMS: atom_id res chain seq x y z
N MET A 1 5.19 8.60 -11.52
CA MET A 1 6.15 9.69 -11.19
C MET A 1 7.64 9.34 -11.42
N LEU A 2 7.96 8.16 -11.99
CA LEU A 2 9.35 7.66 -12.15
C LEU A 2 10.07 8.04 -13.46
N ARG A 3 9.47 8.87 -14.33
CA ARG A 3 10.06 9.20 -15.64
C ARG A 3 10.82 10.53 -15.73
N ARG A 4 10.97 11.29 -14.64
CA ARG A 4 11.66 12.61 -14.68
C ARG A 4 12.96 12.73 -13.89
N LEU A 5 13.35 11.73 -13.08
CA LEU A 5 14.54 11.84 -12.23
C LEU A 5 15.79 11.10 -12.76
N ALA A 6 15.67 10.28 -13.81
CA ALA A 6 16.79 9.45 -14.28
C ALA A 6 17.81 10.17 -15.20
N ALA A 7 17.55 11.41 -15.63
CA ALA A 7 18.31 12.04 -16.72
C ALA A 7 19.45 13.00 -16.29
N GLN A 8 19.68 13.25 -14.99
CA GLN A 8 20.64 14.28 -14.55
C GLN A 8 21.86 13.76 -13.78
N CYS A 9 22.00 12.46 -13.53
CA CYS A 9 23.03 11.94 -12.62
C CYS A 9 24.34 11.46 -13.27
N LEU A 10 24.61 11.70 -14.56
CA LEU A 10 25.71 11.01 -15.27
C LEU A 10 26.99 11.83 -15.56
N ALA A 11 27.22 12.98 -14.92
CA ALA A 11 28.44 13.75 -15.24
C ALA A 11 29.03 14.61 -14.09
N ALA A 12 29.44 14.00 -12.97
CA ALA A 12 30.50 14.55 -12.11
C ALA A 12 31.00 13.51 -11.08
N PRO A 13 32.30 13.52 -10.69
CA PRO A 13 32.80 12.70 -9.58
C PRO A 13 32.17 13.18 -8.26
N TRP A 14 31.35 12.30 -7.68
CA TRP A 14 30.47 12.56 -6.54
C TRP A 14 31.19 12.95 -5.23
N GLU A 15 32.48 12.65 -5.08
CA GLU A 15 33.21 12.84 -3.82
C GLU A 15 33.62 14.30 -3.55
N GLN A 16 33.96 15.09 -4.56
CA GLN A 16 34.42 16.48 -4.36
C GLN A 16 33.27 17.50 -4.31
N ALA A 17 32.14 17.19 -4.95
CA ALA A 17 30.93 18.02 -4.90
C ALA A 17 30.23 17.95 -3.54
N PHE A 18 30.34 16.81 -2.84
CA PHE A 18 29.66 16.58 -1.56
C PHE A 18 30.24 17.45 -0.44
N LEU A 19 31.56 17.53 -0.28
CA LEU A 19 32.15 18.25 0.87
C LEU A 19 32.07 19.78 0.76
N SER A 20 32.07 20.37 -0.44
CA SER A 20 31.99 21.83 -0.61
C SER A 20 30.56 22.38 -0.61
N THR A 21 29.60 21.59 -1.09
CA THR A 21 28.17 21.98 -1.15
C THR A 21 27.51 21.88 0.23
N THR A 22 27.83 20.83 0.99
CA THR A 22 27.20 20.57 2.30
C THR A 22 27.52 21.68 3.31
N GLN A 23 28.71 22.30 3.26
CA GLN A 23 29.10 23.30 4.24
C GLN A 23 28.48 24.69 4.00
N ARG A 24 28.03 24.98 2.77
CA ARG A 24 27.37 26.25 2.43
C ARG A 24 25.84 26.18 2.52
N GLU A 25 25.25 25.02 2.22
CA GLU A 25 23.79 24.83 2.26
C GLU A 25 23.24 24.62 3.67
N LEU A 26 24.05 24.12 4.61
CA LEU A 26 23.67 24.05 6.03
C LEU A 26 23.54 25.42 6.71
N SER A 27 23.96 26.51 6.05
CA SER A 27 23.89 27.88 6.61
C SER A 27 22.69 28.69 6.11
N SER A 28 21.82 28.16 5.25
CA SER A 28 20.63 28.88 4.78
C SER A 28 19.42 27.96 4.58
N THR A 29 18.91 27.41 5.69
CA THR A 29 17.50 26.97 5.78
C THR A 29 16.59 28.17 5.97
N ALA A 30 16.58 29.09 5.00
CA ALA A 30 15.44 29.98 4.85
C ALA A 30 14.29 29.10 4.33
N ALA A 31 13.39 28.70 5.24
CA ALA A 31 12.16 28.01 4.86
C ALA A 31 11.46 28.81 3.75
N ILE A 32 11.22 28.19 2.59
CA ILE A 32 10.41 28.81 1.55
C ILE A 32 9.02 29.03 2.15
N PRO A 33 8.57 30.29 2.34
CA PRO A 33 7.31 30.54 3.02
C PRO A 33 6.15 29.84 2.29
N GLY A 34 5.38 29.04 3.02
CA GLY A 34 4.22 28.31 2.48
C GLY A 34 4.54 27.00 1.75
N ALA A 35 5.79 26.53 1.70
CA ALA A 35 6.10 25.22 1.12
C ALA A 35 5.56 24.03 1.94
N GLY A 36 5.38 24.20 3.24
CA GLY A 36 4.97 23.12 4.17
C GLY A 36 6.08 22.09 4.43
N LEU A 37 5.83 21.16 5.36
CA LEU A 37 6.79 20.13 5.73
C LEU A 37 7.12 19.23 4.53
N PHE A 38 8.41 18.98 4.29
CA PHE A 38 8.92 18.23 3.13
C PHE A 38 8.51 18.80 1.76
N GLY A 39 8.15 20.08 1.68
CA GLY A 39 7.60 20.70 0.47
C GLY A 39 6.14 20.30 0.19
N ILE A 40 5.48 19.65 1.16
CA ILE A 40 4.08 19.27 1.08
C ILE A 40 3.23 20.42 1.65
N ARG A 41 2.66 21.23 0.77
CA ARG A 41 1.93 22.47 1.14
C ARG A 41 0.80 22.30 2.15
N ARG A 42 0.22 21.11 2.24
CA ARG A 42 -0.85 20.83 3.21
C ARG A 42 -0.36 20.64 4.64
N LEU A 43 0.95 20.39 4.83
CA LEU A 43 1.53 20.16 6.15
C LEU A 43 2.13 21.47 6.67
N GLN A 44 1.28 22.35 7.20
CA GLN A 44 1.70 23.60 7.84
C GLN A 44 1.82 23.45 9.36
N HIS A 45 1.04 22.55 9.94
CA HIS A 45 0.95 22.27 11.37
C HIS A 45 0.93 20.75 11.65
N PRO A 46 1.36 20.28 12.84
CA PRO A 46 1.37 18.86 13.18
C PRO A 46 0.02 18.16 12.95
N GLU A 47 -1.08 18.80 13.33
CA GLU A 47 -2.46 18.31 13.22
C GLU A 47 -2.89 18.03 11.77
N ASP A 48 -2.20 18.61 10.78
CA ASP A 48 -2.51 18.40 9.37
C ASP A 48 -2.28 16.95 8.93
N PHE A 49 -1.41 16.20 9.62
CA PHE A 49 -1.27 14.76 9.39
C PHE A 49 -2.56 13.99 9.72
N ILE A 50 -3.23 14.37 10.81
CA ILE A 50 -4.46 13.71 11.25
C ILE A 50 -5.61 14.09 10.30
N ALA A 51 -5.70 15.36 9.91
CA ALA A 51 -6.66 15.82 8.90
C ALA A 51 -6.45 15.10 7.57
N TRP A 52 -5.19 15.00 7.10
CA TRP A 52 -4.85 14.27 5.88
C TRP A 52 -5.21 12.79 5.96
N GLY A 53 -4.87 12.11 7.06
CA GLY A 53 -5.22 10.70 7.23
C GLY A 53 -6.73 10.47 7.10
N ARG A 54 -7.55 11.32 7.72
CA ARG A 54 -9.02 11.24 7.62
C ARG A 54 -9.52 11.48 6.20
N GLU A 55 -8.97 12.48 5.52
CA GLU A 55 -9.32 12.75 4.12
C GLU A 55 -8.94 11.59 3.20
N ALA A 56 -7.76 10.99 3.39
CA ALA A 56 -7.31 9.83 2.63
C ALA A 56 -8.22 8.62 2.85
N VAL A 57 -8.65 8.36 4.09
CA VAL A 57 -9.64 7.30 4.39
C VAL A 57 -10.95 7.54 3.66
N ASN A 58 -11.50 8.76 3.72
CA ASN A 58 -12.72 9.11 3.00
C ASN A 58 -12.55 8.88 1.49
N LYS A 59 -11.40 9.29 0.93
CA LYS A 59 -11.13 9.12 -0.49
C LYS A 59 -11.01 7.65 -0.89
N CYS A 60 -10.38 6.84 -0.04
CA CYS A 60 -10.29 5.40 -0.24
C CYS A 60 -11.67 4.76 -0.23
N ASN A 61 -12.57 5.15 0.68
CA ASN A 61 -13.94 4.64 0.71
C ASN A 61 -14.69 4.93 -0.60
N GLU A 62 -14.58 6.14 -1.15
CA GLU A 62 -15.13 6.48 -2.48
C GLU A 62 -14.55 5.59 -3.59
N LEU A 63 -13.23 5.34 -3.55
CA LEU A 63 -12.56 4.47 -4.52
C LEU A 63 -13.01 3.02 -4.39
N ILE A 64 -13.24 2.52 -3.17
CA ILE A 64 -13.75 1.17 -2.92
C ILE A 64 -15.14 1.01 -3.55
N GLU A 65 -16.04 1.98 -3.37
CA GLU A 65 -17.36 1.97 -4.01
C GLU A 65 -17.24 1.90 -5.54
N ARG A 66 -16.30 2.66 -6.11
CA ARG A 66 -15.99 2.63 -7.55
C ARG A 66 -15.43 1.28 -8.00
N VAL A 67 -14.54 0.65 -7.23
CA VAL A 67 -14.04 -0.71 -7.51
C VAL A 67 -15.20 -1.70 -7.59
N MET A 68 -16.14 -1.63 -6.63
CA MET A 68 -17.28 -2.54 -6.60
C MET A 68 -18.21 -2.34 -7.82
N ALA A 69 -18.42 -1.09 -8.23
CA ALA A 69 -19.24 -0.73 -9.39
C ALA A 69 -18.55 -0.94 -10.76
N ALA A 70 -17.23 -1.03 -10.82
CA ALA A 70 -16.48 -1.10 -12.06
C ALA A 70 -16.80 -2.37 -12.88
N PRO A 71 -16.69 -2.35 -14.22
CA PRO A 71 -16.64 -3.58 -15.02
C PRO A 71 -15.41 -4.43 -14.66
N HIS A 72 -15.45 -5.74 -14.94
CA HIS A 72 -14.31 -6.63 -14.70
C HIS A 72 -13.23 -6.47 -15.79
N ASP A 73 -12.59 -5.32 -15.82
CA ASP A 73 -11.52 -4.94 -16.75
C ASP A 73 -10.36 -4.25 -16.00
N ALA A 74 -9.40 -3.69 -16.74
CA ALA A 74 -8.20 -3.08 -16.18
C ALA A 74 -8.48 -1.91 -15.22
N SER A 75 -9.68 -1.31 -15.26
CA SER A 75 -10.07 -0.23 -14.33
C SER A 75 -10.13 -0.71 -12.89
N VAL A 76 -10.41 -2.00 -12.64
CA VAL A 76 -10.38 -2.57 -11.28
C VAL A 76 -8.98 -2.49 -10.69
N VAL A 77 -7.96 -2.83 -11.48
CA VAL A 77 -6.56 -2.75 -11.05
C VAL A 77 -6.18 -1.30 -10.81
N GLN A 78 -6.52 -0.39 -11.73
CA GLN A 78 -6.21 1.04 -11.57
C GLN A 78 -6.86 1.62 -10.31
N LEU A 79 -8.14 1.34 -10.06
CA LEU A 79 -8.83 1.88 -8.89
C LEU A 79 -8.25 1.33 -7.57
N MET A 80 -7.78 0.08 -7.56
CA MET A 80 -7.12 -0.48 -6.38
C MET A 80 -5.69 0.05 -6.19
N ASP A 81 -4.99 0.37 -7.28
CA ASP A 81 -3.72 1.08 -7.26
C ASP A 81 -3.91 2.50 -6.70
N ASP A 82 -4.95 3.22 -7.16
CA ASP A 82 -5.32 4.55 -6.66
C ASP A 82 -5.57 4.54 -5.13
N ILE A 83 -6.22 3.50 -4.59
CA ILE A 83 -6.39 3.35 -3.12
C ILE A 83 -5.04 3.25 -2.41
N SER A 84 -4.10 2.50 -2.99
CA SER A 84 -2.76 2.34 -2.42
C SER A 84 -1.99 3.66 -2.47
N ASP A 85 -2.08 4.39 -3.58
CA ASP A 85 -1.46 5.71 -3.76
C ASP A 85 -2.00 6.75 -2.78
N GLU A 86 -3.31 6.81 -2.54
CA GLU A 86 -3.92 7.73 -1.57
C GLU A 86 -3.38 7.49 -0.15
N MET A 87 -3.23 6.23 0.24
CA MET A 87 -2.73 5.84 1.56
C MET A 87 -1.21 6.07 1.70
N CYS A 88 -0.43 5.65 0.70
CA CYS A 88 1.03 5.75 0.72
C CYS A 88 1.51 7.20 0.80
N GLN A 89 0.84 8.14 0.15
CA GLN A 89 1.19 9.56 0.24
C GLN A 89 1.23 10.09 1.68
N VAL A 90 0.26 9.68 2.52
CA VAL A 90 0.23 10.09 3.93
C VAL A 90 1.22 9.29 4.74
N CYS A 91 1.22 7.97 4.57
CA CYS A 91 2.07 7.05 5.32
C CYS A 91 3.55 7.36 5.14
N ASP A 92 4.02 7.59 3.92
CA ASP A 92 5.45 7.87 3.65
C ASP A 92 5.89 9.19 4.31
N ALA A 93 5.05 10.23 4.22
CA ALA A 93 5.33 11.52 4.86
C ALA A 93 5.31 11.41 6.39
N ALA A 94 4.36 10.65 6.95
CA ALA A 94 4.23 10.44 8.37
C ALA A 94 5.38 9.58 8.94
N GLU A 95 5.76 8.51 8.23
CA GLU A 95 6.92 7.67 8.55
C GLU A 95 8.22 8.47 8.53
N ALA A 96 8.43 9.30 7.50
CA ALA A 96 9.58 10.20 7.48
C ALA A 96 9.54 11.16 8.68
N CYS A 97 8.41 11.85 8.90
CA CYS A 97 8.27 12.83 9.97
C CYS A 97 8.53 12.26 11.36
N ARG A 98 7.91 11.11 11.70
CA ARG A 98 8.04 10.51 13.04
C ARG A 98 9.47 10.06 13.36
N ASN A 99 10.28 9.76 12.34
CA ASN A 99 11.66 9.32 12.50
C ASN A 99 12.67 10.48 12.52
N VAL A 100 12.44 11.56 11.76
CA VAL A 100 13.48 12.58 11.52
C VAL A 100 13.16 13.97 12.08
N HIS A 101 11.90 14.29 12.35
CA HIS A 101 11.52 15.64 12.73
C HIS A 101 12.02 15.99 14.14
N SER A 102 12.60 17.18 14.33
CA SER A 102 13.17 17.61 15.63
C SER A 102 12.10 17.87 16.69
N ASP A 103 10.99 18.51 16.30
CA ASP A 103 9.85 18.80 17.18
C ASP A 103 9.04 17.54 17.53
N PRO A 104 8.88 17.20 18.83
CA PRO A 104 8.03 16.09 19.27
C PRO A 104 6.56 16.18 18.88
N ALA A 105 5.98 17.39 18.70
CA ALA A 105 4.58 17.56 18.33
C ALA A 105 4.31 16.98 16.93
N TRP A 106 5.18 17.32 15.97
CA TRP A 106 5.17 16.75 14.62
C TRP A 106 5.34 15.23 14.64
N ARG A 107 6.32 14.71 15.39
CA ARG A 107 6.53 13.26 15.50
C ARG A 107 5.31 12.53 16.07
N ARG A 108 4.66 13.10 17.10
CA ARG A 108 3.45 12.52 17.71
C ARG A 108 2.28 12.50 16.73
N ALA A 109 2.01 13.62 16.06
CA ALA A 109 0.88 13.70 15.12
C ALA A 109 1.08 12.77 13.92
N ALA A 110 2.30 12.69 13.39
CA ALA A 110 2.66 11.71 12.37
C ALA A 110 2.51 10.26 12.87
N GLY A 111 2.92 9.98 14.11
CA GLY A 111 2.74 8.67 14.74
C GLY A 111 1.27 8.26 14.86
N VAL A 112 0.39 9.19 15.22
CA VAL A 112 -1.08 8.97 15.25
C VAL A 112 -1.59 8.64 13.85
N ALA A 113 -1.23 9.44 12.84
CA ALA A 113 -1.65 9.19 11.46
C ALA A 113 -1.17 7.81 10.94
N CYS A 114 0.09 7.43 11.21
CA CYS A 114 0.61 6.09 10.89
C CYS A 114 -0.21 4.97 11.54
N ALA A 115 -0.58 5.12 12.82
CA ALA A 115 -1.34 4.11 13.54
C ALA A 115 -2.77 3.97 12.98
N ASP A 116 -3.46 5.10 12.79
CA ASP A 116 -4.84 5.13 12.28
C ASP A 116 -4.91 4.56 10.85
N LEU A 117 -3.98 4.97 9.97
CA LEU A 117 -3.92 4.47 8.60
C LEU A 117 -3.46 3.01 8.53
N GLY A 118 -2.58 2.58 9.43
CA GLY A 118 -2.17 1.18 9.54
C GLY A 118 -3.34 0.27 9.91
N ALA A 119 -4.20 0.69 10.84
CA ALA A 119 -5.42 -0.03 11.19
C ALA A 119 -6.38 -0.10 9.99
N TYR A 120 -6.61 1.02 9.30
CA TYR A 120 -7.46 1.07 8.12
C TYR A 120 -6.92 0.19 6.95
N LEU A 121 -5.61 0.20 6.70
CA LEU A 121 -4.98 -0.68 5.69
C LEU A 121 -5.22 -2.16 5.98
N ALA A 122 -5.20 -2.57 7.25
CA ALA A 122 -5.47 -3.94 7.65
C ALA A 122 -6.91 -4.34 7.30
N GLU A 123 -7.87 -3.43 7.48
CA GLU A 123 -9.28 -3.64 7.11
C GLU A 123 -9.46 -3.74 5.59
N VAL A 124 -8.90 -2.79 4.83
CA VAL A 124 -8.98 -2.77 3.36
C VAL A 124 -8.37 -4.03 2.74
N ASN A 125 -7.22 -4.48 3.25
CA ASN A 125 -6.56 -5.71 2.77
C ASN A 125 -7.33 -7.00 3.08
N GLN A 126 -8.35 -6.93 3.94
CA GLN A 126 -9.25 -8.04 4.26
C GLN A 126 -10.64 -7.88 3.62
N HIS A 127 -10.84 -6.86 2.78
CA HIS A 127 -12.12 -6.62 2.13
C HIS A 127 -12.40 -7.67 1.05
N TYR A 128 -13.18 -8.71 1.38
CA TYR A 128 -13.49 -9.82 0.48
C TYR A 128 -14.11 -9.38 -0.86
N GLY A 129 -14.98 -8.37 -0.87
CA GLY A 129 -15.61 -7.87 -2.09
C GLY A 129 -14.59 -7.40 -3.14
N MET A 130 -13.65 -6.54 -2.74
CA MET A 130 -12.53 -6.11 -3.58
C MET A 130 -11.64 -7.28 -4.02
N TYR A 131 -11.32 -8.21 -3.11
CA TYR A 131 -10.54 -9.39 -3.46
C TYR A 131 -11.22 -10.24 -4.54
N ALA A 132 -12.51 -10.56 -4.36
CA ALA A 132 -13.27 -11.32 -5.34
C ALA A 132 -13.33 -10.59 -6.69
N LYS A 133 -13.56 -9.26 -6.67
CA LYS A 133 -13.57 -8.41 -7.86
C LYS A 133 -12.24 -8.47 -8.63
N LEU A 134 -11.12 -8.32 -7.92
CA LEU A 134 -9.78 -8.37 -8.50
C LEU A 134 -9.46 -9.76 -9.03
N ARG A 135 -9.67 -10.80 -8.22
CA ARG A 135 -9.43 -12.20 -8.60
C ARG A 135 -10.19 -12.56 -9.87
N ASP A 136 -11.49 -12.24 -9.93
CA ASP A 136 -12.33 -12.60 -11.07
C ASP A 136 -11.94 -11.82 -12.33
N THR A 137 -11.52 -10.56 -12.16
CA THR A 137 -10.95 -9.73 -13.24
C THR A 137 -9.65 -10.31 -13.78
N MET A 138 -8.72 -10.67 -12.89
CA MET A 138 -7.42 -11.25 -13.27
C MET A 138 -7.58 -12.65 -13.87
N ASP A 139 -8.52 -13.46 -13.37
CA ASP A 139 -8.87 -14.77 -13.94
C ASP A 139 -9.50 -14.62 -15.34
N ARG A 140 -10.34 -13.59 -15.54
CA ARG A 140 -10.90 -13.25 -16.86
C ARG A 140 -9.79 -12.82 -17.83
N TYR A 141 -8.84 -11.99 -17.38
CA TYR A 141 -7.69 -11.58 -18.18
C TYR A 141 -6.83 -12.78 -18.63
N ARG A 142 -6.41 -13.64 -17.69
CA ARG A 142 -5.54 -14.80 -18.00
C ARG A 142 -6.18 -15.73 -19.04
N ARG A 143 -7.46 -16.11 -18.83
CA ARG A 143 -8.21 -16.94 -19.79
C ARG A 143 -8.33 -16.30 -21.17
N SER A 144 -8.58 -14.99 -21.22
CA SER A 144 -8.72 -14.26 -22.48
C SER A 144 -7.39 -14.13 -23.22
N LYS A 145 -6.29 -13.96 -22.48
CA LYS A 145 -4.94 -13.91 -23.03
C LYS A 145 -4.53 -15.27 -23.61
N GLU A 146 -4.77 -16.36 -22.87
CA GLU A 146 -4.54 -17.73 -23.33
C GLU A 146 -5.32 -18.02 -24.62
N ALA A 147 -6.63 -17.74 -24.64
CA ALA A 147 -7.47 -17.93 -25.83
C ALA A 147 -6.97 -17.14 -27.05
N SER A 148 -6.51 -15.89 -26.84
CA SER A 148 -5.94 -15.05 -27.90
C SER A 148 -4.63 -15.61 -28.45
N THR A 149 -3.81 -16.25 -27.61
CA THR A 149 -2.52 -16.83 -28.02
C THR A 149 -2.65 -18.19 -28.69
N SER A 150 -3.65 -18.99 -28.31
CA SER A 150 -3.82 -20.36 -28.83
C SER A 150 -4.54 -20.42 -30.18
N GLY A 151 -5.02 -19.30 -30.75
CA GLY A 151 -5.76 -19.28 -32.02
C GLY A 151 -7.02 -20.16 -32.01
N ARG A 152 -7.54 -20.51 -30.83
CA ARG A 152 -8.54 -21.56 -30.64
C ARG A 152 -9.88 -20.91 -30.31
N GLU A 153 -10.81 -20.95 -31.27
CA GLU A 153 -12.23 -20.88 -30.98
C GLU A 153 -12.58 -22.07 -30.09
N LEU A 154 -12.69 -21.85 -28.78
CA LEU A 154 -13.03 -22.89 -27.82
C LEU A 154 -14.55 -22.91 -27.65
N ASN A 155 -15.20 -23.76 -28.43
CA ASN A 155 -16.46 -24.39 -28.07
C ASN A 155 -16.33 -24.99 -26.65
N GLY A 156 -17.38 -24.80 -25.84
CA GLY A 156 -17.37 -24.97 -24.39
C GLY A 156 -16.69 -26.24 -23.87
N GLY A 157 -15.51 -26.08 -23.25
CA GLY A 157 -14.80 -27.12 -22.52
C GLY A 157 -15.15 -27.11 -21.02
N ALA A 158 -15.32 -28.31 -20.46
CA ALA A 158 -15.86 -28.59 -19.13
C ALA A 158 -15.16 -27.85 -17.98
N VAL A 159 -15.98 -27.38 -17.04
CA VAL A 159 -15.62 -26.65 -15.82
C VAL A 159 -15.09 -27.62 -14.75
N PRO A 160 -13.90 -27.39 -14.16
CA PRO A 160 -13.48 -28.14 -12.98
C PRO A 160 -14.37 -27.78 -11.79
N ALA A 161 -14.88 -28.81 -11.13
CA ALA A 161 -15.80 -28.70 -10.01
C ALA A 161 -15.18 -27.91 -8.84
N GLY A 162 -15.79 -26.77 -8.49
CA GLY A 162 -15.39 -25.98 -7.32
C GLY A 162 -15.81 -24.51 -7.29
N ARG A 163 -16.31 -23.93 -8.39
CA ARG A 163 -16.87 -22.56 -8.39
C ARG A 163 -18.36 -22.58 -8.72
N THR A 164 -19.15 -22.09 -7.78
CA THR A 164 -20.63 -22.03 -7.81
C THR A 164 -21.20 -20.97 -8.76
N THR A 165 -20.35 -20.26 -9.53
CA THR A 165 -20.76 -19.23 -10.48
C THR A 165 -20.17 -19.51 -11.85
N SER A 166 -21.00 -19.43 -12.90
CA SER A 166 -20.54 -19.54 -14.30
C SER A 166 -19.39 -18.55 -14.55
N PRO A 167 -18.32 -18.94 -15.26
CA PRO A 167 -17.19 -18.05 -15.53
C PRO A 167 -17.61 -16.80 -16.28
N LEU A 168 -17.02 -15.64 -15.94
CA LEU A 168 -17.22 -14.41 -16.71
C LEU A 168 -16.85 -14.62 -18.20
N PRO A 169 -17.56 -13.98 -19.15
CA PRO A 169 -17.23 -14.02 -20.57
C PRO A 169 -15.79 -13.58 -20.85
N LEU A 170 -15.20 -14.03 -21.96
CA LEU A 170 -13.88 -13.57 -22.36
C LEU A 170 -13.87 -12.06 -22.65
N MET A 171 -12.69 -11.46 -22.54
CA MET A 171 -12.46 -10.05 -22.89
C MET A 171 -12.40 -9.87 -24.41
N SER A 172 -12.94 -8.76 -24.87
CA SER A 172 -12.69 -8.23 -26.20
C SER A 172 -11.21 -7.84 -26.38
N ALA A 173 -10.78 -7.67 -27.62
CA ALA A 173 -9.42 -7.21 -27.92
C ALA A 173 -9.10 -5.83 -27.28
N SER A 174 -10.10 -4.94 -27.21
CA SER A 174 -9.97 -3.62 -26.58
C SER A 174 -9.81 -3.73 -25.07
N GLU A 175 -10.58 -4.58 -24.40
CA GLU A 175 -10.43 -4.83 -22.95
C GLU A 175 -9.07 -5.44 -22.63
N LEU A 176 -8.61 -6.41 -23.44
CA LEU A 176 -7.27 -7.00 -23.29
C LEU A 176 -6.14 -5.97 -23.46
N ALA A 177 -6.29 -5.02 -24.38
CA ALA A 177 -5.31 -3.95 -24.58
C ALA A 177 -5.18 -3.02 -23.36
N GLY A 178 -6.20 -2.95 -22.49
CA GLY A 178 -6.13 -2.21 -21.23
C GLY A 178 -5.16 -2.81 -20.20
N PHE A 179 -4.81 -4.09 -20.32
CA PHE A 179 -3.87 -4.77 -19.43
C PHE A 179 -2.43 -4.70 -19.96
N PHE A 180 -1.80 -3.53 -19.82
CA PHE A 180 -0.36 -3.38 -20.10
C PHE A 180 0.48 -4.14 -19.05
N PRO A 181 1.76 -4.44 -19.33
CA PRO A 181 2.58 -5.33 -18.49
C PRO A 181 2.62 -4.94 -17.00
N GLU A 182 2.70 -3.64 -16.71
CA GLU A 182 2.74 -3.15 -15.34
C GLU A 182 1.38 -3.29 -14.62
N ALA A 183 0.25 -3.04 -15.28
CA ALA A 183 -1.08 -3.33 -14.71
C ALA A 183 -1.24 -4.82 -14.35
N VAL A 184 -0.71 -5.73 -15.18
CA VAL A 184 -0.76 -7.17 -14.88
C VAL A 184 0.09 -7.50 -13.65
N LEU A 185 1.27 -6.88 -13.53
CA LEU A 185 2.16 -7.05 -12.38
C LEU A 185 1.49 -6.52 -11.09
N VAL A 186 0.96 -5.29 -11.13
CA VAL A 186 0.26 -4.66 -10.01
C VAL A 186 -0.95 -5.50 -9.58
N GLY A 187 -1.83 -5.86 -10.52
CA GLY A 187 -3.00 -6.69 -10.21
C GLY A 187 -2.63 -8.05 -9.61
N THR A 188 -1.55 -8.67 -10.09
CA THR A 188 -1.04 -9.93 -9.51
C THR A 188 -0.52 -9.72 -8.09
N LYS A 189 0.24 -8.64 -7.86
CA LYS A 189 0.83 -8.36 -6.55
C LYS A 189 -0.24 -8.00 -5.51
N LEU A 190 -1.22 -7.19 -5.89
CA LEU A 190 -2.37 -6.84 -5.06
C LEU A 190 -3.15 -8.09 -4.64
N GLN A 191 -3.41 -9.01 -5.58
CA GLN A 191 -4.09 -10.27 -5.26
C GLN A 191 -3.28 -11.09 -4.25
N VAL A 192 -1.96 -11.23 -4.46
CA VAL A 192 -1.07 -11.95 -3.54
C VAL A 192 -1.03 -11.32 -2.15
N ASP A 193 -1.03 -9.99 -2.05
CA ASP A 193 -0.96 -9.30 -0.76
C ASP A 193 -2.25 -9.43 0.04
N GLN A 194 -3.41 -9.37 -0.64
CA GLN A 194 -4.68 -9.70 -0.01
C GLN A 194 -4.73 -11.19 0.38
N GLU A 195 -4.18 -12.11 -0.42
CA GLU A 195 -4.13 -13.53 -0.06
C GLU A 195 -3.26 -13.79 1.17
N LYS A 196 -2.13 -13.07 1.34
CA LYS A 196 -1.29 -13.13 2.54
C LYS A 196 -2.04 -12.69 3.81
N SER A 197 -3.03 -11.81 3.69
CA SER A 197 -3.89 -11.41 4.82
C SER A 197 -4.91 -12.49 5.22
N GLY A 198 -5.03 -13.55 4.42
CA GLY A 198 -5.98 -14.65 4.62
C GLY A 198 -7.35 -14.43 4.01
N VAL A 199 -7.55 -13.40 3.19
CA VAL A 199 -8.88 -13.04 2.65
C VAL A 199 -9.55 -14.19 1.86
N HIS A 200 -8.75 -15.07 1.27
CA HIS A 200 -9.18 -16.18 0.42
C HIS A 200 -9.58 -17.44 1.20
N LEU A 201 -9.26 -17.49 2.50
CA LEU A 201 -9.55 -18.62 3.36
C LEU A 201 -11.06 -18.63 3.68
N GLN A 202 -11.70 -19.78 3.45
CA GLN A 202 -13.16 -19.91 3.63
C GLN A 202 -13.56 -20.08 5.10
N ASP A 203 -12.67 -20.61 5.93
CA ASP A 203 -12.93 -20.92 7.33
C ASP A 203 -12.55 -19.76 8.26
N GLU A 204 -13.50 -19.29 9.07
CA GLU A 204 -13.28 -18.20 10.03
C GLU A 204 -12.26 -18.57 11.09
N SER A 205 -12.22 -19.83 11.54
CA SER A 205 -11.28 -20.24 12.57
C SER A 205 -9.82 -20.13 12.09
N THR A 206 -9.59 -20.47 10.81
CA THR A 206 -8.29 -20.34 10.14
C THR A 206 -7.95 -18.87 9.91
N ARG A 207 -8.90 -18.04 9.47
CA ARG A 207 -8.69 -16.58 9.34
C ARG A 207 -8.35 -15.93 10.67
N ALA A 208 -9.09 -16.25 11.74
CA ALA A 208 -8.83 -15.74 13.09
C ALA A 208 -7.45 -16.19 13.61
N ARG A 209 -7.08 -17.45 13.37
CA ARG A 209 -5.74 -17.96 13.71
C ARG A 209 -4.63 -17.20 12.96
N LEU A 210 -4.80 -16.95 11.66
CA LEU A 210 -3.83 -16.18 10.88
C LEU A 210 -3.71 -14.74 11.38
N ARG A 211 -4.84 -14.04 11.61
CA ARG A 211 -4.86 -12.69 12.18
C ARG A 211 -4.08 -12.62 13.49
N ARG A 212 -4.35 -13.54 14.42
CA ARG A 212 -3.61 -13.65 15.69
C ARG A 212 -2.11 -13.86 15.48
N LEU A 213 -1.71 -14.71 14.54
CA LEU A 213 -0.29 -14.94 14.24
C LEU A 213 0.38 -13.69 13.65
N MET A 214 -0.31 -12.95 12.79
CA MET A 214 0.18 -11.69 12.23
C MET A 214 0.34 -10.61 13.30
N GLU A 215 -0.64 -10.46 14.19
CA GLU A 215 -0.59 -9.54 15.34
C GLU A 215 0.59 -9.87 16.26
N LEU A 216 0.79 -11.16 16.60
CA LEU A 216 1.94 -11.60 17.38
C LEU A 216 3.27 -11.32 16.64
N GLY A 217 3.28 -11.53 15.33
CA GLY A 217 4.43 -11.24 14.47
C GLY A 217 4.82 -9.76 14.43
N GLN A 218 3.87 -8.84 14.66
CA GLN A 218 4.15 -7.41 14.80
C GLN A 218 4.49 -7.03 16.25
N HIS A 219 3.83 -7.65 17.22
CA HIS A 219 4.00 -7.36 18.64
C HIS A 219 5.41 -7.69 19.14
N TYR A 220 5.90 -8.91 18.89
CA TYR A 220 7.17 -9.36 19.48
C TYR A 220 8.40 -8.58 19.00
N PRO A 221 8.56 -8.23 17.70
CA PRO A 221 9.65 -7.37 17.26
C PRO A 221 9.61 -5.99 17.90
N SER A 222 8.42 -5.38 17.99
CA SER A 222 8.23 -4.08 18.63
C SER A 222 8.56 -4.11 20.12
N ALA A 223 8.09 -5.13 20.84
CA ALA A 223 8.38 -5.34 22.25
C ALA A 223 9.88 -5.59 22.49
N PHE A 224 10.52 -6.40 21.63
CA PHE A 224 11.95 -6.66 21.69
C PHE A 224 12.76 -5.38 21.48
N GLN A 225 12.43 -4.59 20.45
CA GLN A 225 13.10 -3.32 20.18
C GLN A 225 12.90 -2.31 21.32
N SER A 226 11.70 -2.27 21.90
CA SER A 226 11.42 -1.44 23.08
C SER A 226 12.26 -1.85 24.29
N ALA A 227 12.45 -3.16 24.51
CA ALA A 227 13.30 -3.67 25.58
C ALA A 227 14.79 -3.32 25.39
N LEU A 228 15.26 -3.26 24.14
CA LEU A 228 16.64 -2.86 23.83
C LEU A 228 16.89 -1.36 24.06
N VAL A 229 15.93 -0.51 23.67
CA VAL A 229 16.08 0.95 23.73
C VAL A 229 15.70 1.54 25.09
N GLY A 230 14.73 0.92 25.78
CA GLY A 230 14.23 1.39 27.09
C GLY A 230 15.23 1.28 28.25
N GLY A 231 16.38 0.63 28.03
CA GLY A 231 17.39 0.37 29.04
C GLY A 231 16.95 -0.69 30.06
N LEU A 232 17.89 -1.50 30.52
CA LEU A 232 17.75 -2.32 31.72
C LEU A 232 17.69 -1.42 32.97
N GLY A 233 16.64 -0.60 33.09
CA GLY A 233 16.46 0.39 34.13
C GLY A 233 15.16 0.15 34.90
N ALA A 234 15.28 -0.51 36.05
CA ALA A 234 14.31 -0.54 37.15
C ALA A 234 12.92 -1.13 36.85
N GLY A 235 12.84 -2.46 36.75
CA GLY A 235 11.58 -3.19 36.88
C GLY A 235 11.87 -4.65 37.14
N GLY A 236 11.82 -5.08 38.41
CA GLY A 236 12.08 -6.46 38.81
C GLY A 236 11.23 -7.43 37.99
N LEU A 237 11.86 -8.53 37.56
CA LEU A 237 11.16 -9.70 37.03
C LEU A 237 10.02 -10.06 37.99
N PRO A 238 8.78 -10.30 37.52
CA PRO A 238 7.74 -10.83 38.38
C PRO A 238 8.20 -12.19 38.91
N CYS A 239 8.29 -12.29 40.24
CA CYS A 239 8.52 -13.54 40.94
C CYS A 239 7.36 -14.47 40.60
N ALA A 240 7.68 -15.60 39.97
CA ALA A 240 6.73 -16.69 39.79
C ALA A 240 6.51 -17.37 41.15
N CYS A 241 5.29 -17.24 41.67
CA CYS A 241 4.71 -18.21 42.61
C CYS A 241 3.64 -18.99 41.85
#